data_AF-A0A344PHW9-F1
#
_entry.id   AF-A0A344PHW9-F1
#
_cell.length_a   1.000
_cell.length_b   1.000
_cell.length_c   1.000
_cell.angle_alpha   90.00
_cell.angle_beta   90.00
_cell.angle_gamma   90.00
#
_symmetry.space_group_name_H-M   'P 1'
#
loop_
_entity.id
_entity.type
_entity.pdbx_description
1 polymer ?
#
loop_
_entity_poly.entity_id
_entity_poly.type
_entity_poly.pdbx_seq_one_letter_code
_entity_poly.pdbx_strand_id
1 'polypeptide(L)'
;MLAFDAAAADLDFVPKATPMFSDVISRLIADETLDQTRRRDLISGLRRMAKALGRAPEDVPCYPPWLQPRLARVSPAGNGLSTKAWQNVTSDARAAMVQAEIVERRQHGISDLAGDWQALWREVLASRSPTLQPSLCRFVHFLNRRDVRPAQVGVEHAQAYREALIRNEIGKAPEVSYRAAVNGWNLAVKQIGAWPRITLPLESRQKRITLSERNLPKTLLEEIDALMHRLGQPDPFASHGRLRALRPDTVKQYRHRLLRFASELLHSGVAATEIKTLGSILDPTMVERGLRQMLTRTDGNITSAISEMATLLRGIGRDTEQPAEKQDKLAEFAKKLALPPRRGMTRKNRDRLRVLQDDKHLQRLLWLPERLFANPPKGTANAFTKALAREDAIAIALLLFCPIRAKNLAGIHLEHNLQRPGDGRVFLVLTGSETKNERPLEFELPRDLIRMIDGHLTTRCPQLCPPGTPWLFPRRDGAGPIPASQIAHRIGKRVRREIGIDMNAHLFRHFAVMTWLNAHPGSYEAARRLLGHSEISHTINLYSGLEVTAATRAFSDLVNAHKEGRR
;
A
#
# COMPACT_ATOMS: atom_id res chain seq x y z
N MET A 1 39.93 -7.64 13.41
CA MET A 1 38.49 -7.78 13.10
C MET A 1 38.24 -7.01 11.82
N LEU A 2 38.18 -7.69 10.68
CA LEU A 2 37.99 -7.03 9.38
C LEU A 2 36.59 -6.40 9.35
N ALA A 3 36.53 -5.08 9.19
CA ALA A 3 35.28 -4.36 9.03
C ALA A 3 34.63 -4.82 7.72
N PHE A 4 33.53 -5.55 7.82
CA PHE A 4 32.68 -5.87 6.67
C PHE A 4 32.10 -4.55 6.14
N ASP A 5 32.58 -4.12 4.98
CA ASP A 5 31.99 -2.99 4.27
C ASP A 5 30.62 -3.40 3.72
N ALA A 6 29.56 -2.82 4.28
CA ALA A 6 28.19 -3.08 3.86
C ALA A 6 27.94 -2.67 2.38
N ALA A 7 28.76 -1.79 1.80
CA ALA A 7 28.70 -1.46 0.38
C ALA A 7 29.26 -2.57 -0.50
N ALA A 8 30.33 -3.26 -0.06
CA ALA A 8 30.88 -4.43 -0.73
C ALA A 8 29.87 -5.59 -0.75
N ALA A 9 29.15 -5.80 0.35
CA ALA A 9 28.12 -6.82 0.45
C ALA A 9 26.95 -6.65 -0.55
N ASP A 10 26.73 -5.44 -1.07
CA ASP A 10 25.65 -5.15 -2.04
C ASP A 10 25.95 -5.68 -3.45
N LEU A 11 27.23 -5.98 -3.74
CA LEU A 11 27.73 -6.46 -5.04
C LEU A 11 28.21 -7.92 -5.02
N ASP A 12 28.28 -8.57 -3.85
CA ASP A 12 28.82 -9.94 -3.71
C ASP A 12 28.14 -10.99 -4.59
N PHE A 13 26.86 -10.80 -4.93
CA PHE A 13 26.09 -11.70 -5.80
C PHE A 13 26.04 -11.26 -7.27
N VAL A 14 26.75 -10.19 -7.62
CA VAL A 14 26.92 -9.76 -9.01
C VAL A 14 28.10 -10.56 -9.60
N PRO A 15 27.95 -11.22 -10.77
CA PRO A 15 29.06 -11.92 -11.40
C PRO A 15 30.26 -10.99 -11.61
N LYS A 16 31.48 -11.41 -11.24
CA LYS A 16 32.68 -10.55 -11.23
C LYS A 16 33.01 -9.90 -12.58
N ALA A 17 32.66 -10.56 -13.68
CA ALA A 17 32.89 -10.06 -15.05
C ALA A 17 31.78 -9.09 -15.54
N THR A 18 30.83 -8.73 -14.69
CA THR A 18 29.75 -7.81 -15.09
C THR A 18 30.31 -6.40 -15.30
N PRO A 19 30.12 -5.80 -16.49
CA PRO A 19 30.52 -4.42 -16.72
C PRO A 19 29.67 -3.45 -15.89
N MET A 20 30.26 -2.33 -15.50
CA MET A 20 29.58 -1.22 -14.82
C MET A 20 29.02 -0.24 -15.85
N PHE A 21 28.15 0.68 -15.40
CA PHE A 21 27.63 1.73 -16.28
C PHE A 21 28.77 2.59 -16.84
N SER A 22 29.83 2.83 -16.06
CA SER A 22 31.05 3.51 -16.53
C SER A 22 31.70 2.81 -17.72
N ASP A 23 31.80 1.48 -17.69
CA ASP A 23 32.44 0.70 -18.76
C ASP A 23 31.62 0.80 -20.06
N VAL A 24 30.30 0.70 -19.95
CA VAL A 24 29.39 0.87 -21.10
C VAL A 24 29.44 2.30 -21.63
N ILE A 25 29.52 3.31 -20.76
CA ILE A 25 29.68 4.70 -21.18
C ILE A 25 30.98 4.87 -21.98
N SER A 26 32.10 4.32 -21.50
CA SER A 26 33.39 4.39 -22.20
C SER A 26 33.33 3.73 -23.59
N ARG A 27 32.70 2.55 -23.70
CA ARG A 27 32.48 1.87 -24.98
C ARG A 27 31.63 2.70 -25.94
N LEU A 28 30.53 3.28 -25.45
CA LEU A 28 29.65 4.14 -26.26
C LEU A 28 30.33 5.42 -26.73
N ILE A 29 31.24 6.00 -25.94
CA ILE A 29 32.00 7.19 -26.35
C ILE A 29 32.87 6.86 -27.57
N ALA A 30 33.53 5.70 -27.54
CA ALA A 30 34.41 5.21 -28.60
C ALA A 30 33.67 4.62 -29.82
N ASP A 31 32.35 4.36 -29.72
CA ASP A 31 31.57 3.77 -30.82
C ASP A 31 31.23 4.81 -31.90
N GLU A 32 32.05 4.85 -32.95
CA GLU A 32 31.89 5.75 -34.09
C GLU A 32 30.71 5.39 -35.02
N THR A 33 30.14 4.19 -34.88
CA THR A 33 29.03 3.73 -35.73
C THR A 33 27.68 4.37 -35.36
N LEU A 34 27.58 4.92 -34.15
CA LEU A 34 26.38 5.61 -33.67
C LEU A 34 26.41 7.09 -34.02
N ASP A 35 25.26 7.60 -34.48
CA ASP A 35 25.05 9.04 -34.63
C ASP A 35 25.22 9.78 -33.27
N GLN A 36 25.67 11.04 -33.35
CA GLN A 36 25.99 11.83 -32.15
C GLN A 36 24.80 11.98 -31.19
N THR A 37 23.58 12.11 -31.73
CA THR A 37 22.37 12.30 -30.91
C THR A 37 22.06 11.03 -30.14
N ARG A 38 22.08 9.88 -30.82
CA ARG A 38 21.83 8.58 -30.23
C ARG A 38 22.87 8.25 -29.18
N ARG A 39 24.15 8.45 -29.47
CA ARG A 39 25.25 8.25 -28.51
C ARG A 39 25.04 9.07 -27.23
N ARG A 40 24.73 10.36 -27.37
CA ARG A 40 24.44 11.26 -26.26
C ARG A 40 23.25 10.77 -25.43
N ASP A 41 22.17 10.35 -26.07
CA ASP A 41 20.95 9.92 -25.38
C ASP A 41 21.16 8.63 -24.59
N LEU A 42 21.90 7.65 -25.15
CA LEU A 42 22.27 6.40 -24.46
C LEU A 42 23.12 6.67 -23.21
N ILE A 43 24.16 7.49 -23.34
CA ILE A 43 25.03 7.89 -22.21
C ILE A 43 24.22 8.65 -21.15
N SER A 44 23.36 9.57 -21.58
CA SER A 44 22.46 10.32 -20.69
C SER A 44 21.51 9.38 -19.93
N GLY A 45 20.99 8.35 -20.59
CA GLY A 45 20.17 7.30 -19.98
C GLY A 45 20.87 6.62 -18.81
N LEU A 46 22.09 6.11 -19.02
CA LEU A 46 22.89 5.46 -17.98
C LEU A 46 23.20 6.41 -16.81
N ARG A 47 23.69 7.63 -17.10
CA ARG A 47 24.03 8.63 -16.07
C ARG A 47 22.82 9.04 -15.23
N ARG A 48 21.68 9.31 -15.87
CA ARG A 48 20.45 9.70 -15.17
C ARG A 48 19.87 8.55 -14.35
N MET A 49 20.02 7.31 -14.82
CA MET A 49 19.63 6.13 -14.07
C MET A 49 20.52 5.94 -12.83
N ALA A 50 21.84 6.05 -12.96
CA ALA A 50 22.76 6.00 -11.81
C ALA A 50 22.44 7.09 -10.78
N LYS A 51 22.22 8.33 -11.25
CA LYS A 51 21.79 9.45 -10.40
C LYS A 51 20.47 9.15 -9.66
N ALA A 52 19.49 8.57 -10.34
CA ALA A 52 18.20 8.21 -9.72
C ALA A 52 18.32 7.08 -8.68
N LEU A 53 19.37 6.26 -8.76
CA LEU A 53 19.75 5.26 -7.77
C LEU A 53 20.59 5.84 -6.63
N GLY A 54 21.03 7.10 -6.73
CA GLY A 54 21.92 7.74 -5.76
C GLY A 54 23.35 7.19 -5.80
N ARG A 55 23.83 6.72 -6.96
CA ARG A 55 25.13 6.08 -7.14
C ARG A 55 25.91 6.71 -8.30
N ALA A 56 27.23 6.61 -8.27
CA ALA A 56 28.06 6.93 -9.42
C ALA A 56 27.98 5.82 -10.49
N PRO A 57 28.17 6.11 -11.78
CA PRO A 57 28.12 5.07 -12.83
C PRO A 57 29.06 3.88 -12.61
N GLU A 58 30.21 4.10 -12.00
CA GLU A 58 31.19 3.08 -11.61
C GLU A 58 30.72 2.16 -10.49
N ASP A 59 29.65 2.52 -9.76
CA ASP A 59 29.05 1.71 -8.68
C ASP A 59 27.73 1.04 -9.10
N VAL A 60 27.38 1.11 -10.39
CA VAL A 60 26.14 0.55 -10.92
C VAL A 60 26.45 -0.56 -11.93
N PRO A 61 26.28 -1.85 -11.55
CA PRO A 61 26.50 -2.95 -12.46
C PRO A 61 25.43 -3.02 -13.54
N CYS A 62 25.82 -3.34 -14.77
CA CYS A 62 24.92 -3.69 -15.87
C CYS A 62 24.29 -5.09 -15.69
N TYR A 63 23.77 -5.37 -14.50
CA TYR A 63 23.19 -6.67 -14.15
C TYR A 63 21.69 -6.53 -13.85
N PRO A 64 20.79 -6.97 -14.77
CA PRO A 64 19.35 -6.79 -14.60
C PRO A 64 18.77 -7.31 -13.27
N PRO A 65 19.15 -8.50 -12.75
CA PRO A 65 18.67 -8.97 -11.44
C PRO A 65 19.03 -8.05 -10.28
N TRP A 66 20.15 -7.31 -10.35
CA TRP A 66 20.52 -6.31 -9.35
C TRP A 66 19.80 -4.97 -9.59
N LEU A 67 19.64 -4.56 -10.84
CA LEU A 67 18.99 -3.30 -11.22
C LEU A 67 17.48 -3.29 -10.90
N GLN A 68 16.76 -4.37 -11.22
CA GLN A 68 15.30 -4.47 -11.09
C GLN A 68 14.75 -4.09 -9.71
N PRO A 69 15.17 -4.71 -8.58
CA PRO A 69 14.62 -4.39 -7.27
C PRO A 69 14.93 -2.96 -6.83
N ARG A 70 16.03 -2.37 -7.33
CA ARG A 70 16.45 -0.99 -7.02
C ARG A 70 15.67 0.01 -7.85
N LEU A 71 15.58 -0.20 -9.16
CA LEU A 71 14.81 0.64 -10.08
C LEU A 71 13.30 0.61 -9.78
N ALA A 72 12.77 -0.52 -9.29
CA ALA A 72 11.38 -0.61 -8.84
C ALA A 72 11.08 0.28 -7.62
N ARG A 73 12.08 0.65 -6.82
CA ARG A 73 11.94 1.54 -5.65
C ARG A 73 12.05 3.01 -6.02
N VAL A 74 12.63 3.34 -7.17
CA VAL A 74 12.79 4.72 -7.64
C VAL A 74 11.42 5.37 -7.78
N SER A 75 11.27 6.55 -7.19
CA SER A 75 10.16 7.44 -7.50
C SER A 75 10.62 8.52 -8.48
N PRO A 76 10.05 8.58 -9.70
CA PRO A 76 10.40 9.61 -10.68
C PRO A 76 10.27 11.02 -10.12
N ALA A 77 9.13 11.33 -9.49
CA ALA A 77 8.87 12.65 -8.92
C ALA A 77 9.80 12.99 -7.75
N GLY A 78 10.28 11.98 -7.01
CA GLY A 78 11.31 12.18 -5.98
C GLY A 78 12.64 12.68 -6.57
N ASN A 79 12.93 12.28 -7.81
CA ASN A 79 14.11 12.70 -8.57
C ASN A 79 13.87 13.91 -9.48
N GLY A 80 12.74 14.61 -9.31
CA GLY A 80 12.37 15.75 -10.17
C GLY A 80 12.02 15.34 -11.62
N LEU A 81 11.70 14.07 -11.86
CA LEU A 81 11.36 13.53 -13.17
C LEU A 81 9.86 13.29 -13.30
N SER A 82 9.32 13.55 -14.49
CA SER A 82 7.99 13.05 -14.86
C SER A 82 8.03 11.54 -15.10
N THR A 83 6.87 10.88 -15.04
CA THR A 83 6.75 9.45 -15.38
C THR A 83 7.27 9.18 -16.79
N LYS A 84 6.99 10.06 -17.76
CA LYS A 84 7.45 9.93 -19.14
C LYS A 84 8.96 10.11 -19.26
N ALA A 85 9.54 11.08 -18.55
CA ALA A 85 10.99 11.26 -18.52
C ALA A 85 11.70 10.02 -17.94
N TRP A 86 11.16 9.42 -16.87
CA TRP A 86 11.71 8.18 -16.31
C TRP A 86 11.59 6.98 -17.26
N GLN A 87 10.49 6.86 -18.00
CA GLN A 87 10.34 5.85 -19.04
C GLN A 87 11.40 6.00 -20.13
N ASN A 88 11.68 7.24 -20.57
CA ASN A 88 12.72 7.52 -21.55
C ASN A 88 14.10 7.15 -20.99
N VAL A 89 14.45 7.61 -19.78
CA VAL A 89 15.72 7.24 -19.10
C VAL A 89 15.89 5.72 -19.02
N THR A 90 14.84 5.00 -18.64
CA THR A 90 14.87 3.52 -18.58
C THR A 90 15.05 2.90 -19.97
N SER A 91 14.40 3.46 -20.98
CA SER A 91 14.50 3.00 -22.37
C SER A 91 15.91 3.22 -22.92
N ASP A 92 16.50 4.38 -22.68
CA ASP A 92 17.83 4.73 -23.18
C ASP A 92 18.92 3.94 -22.45
N ALA A 93 18.85 3.80 -21.13
CA ALA A 93 19.76 2.95 -20.37
C ALA A 93 19.67 1.48 -20.83
N ARG A 94 18.45 0.97 -21.09
CA ARG A 94 18.30 -0.39 -21.64
C ARG A 94 18.91 -0.48 -23.02
N ALA A 95 18.67 0.49 -23.89
CA ALA A 95 19.21 0.48 -25.23
C ALA A 95 20.75 0.58 -25.25
N ALA A 96 21.35 1.28 -24.28
CA ALA A 96 22.79 1.29 -24.08
C ALA A 96 23.31 -0.10 -23.74
N MET A 97 22.61 -0.83 -22.86
CA MET A 97 22.93 -2.22 -22.54
C MET A 97 22.70 -3.18 -23.72
N VAL A 98 21.77 -2.87 -24.63
CA VAL A 98 21.59 -3.63 -25.88
C VAL A 98 22.76 -3.39 -26.83
N GLN A 99 23.19 -2.14 -27.01
CA GLN A 99 24.34 -1.81 -27.84
C GLN A 99 25.62 -2.48 -27.35
N ALA A 100 25.78 -2.62 -26.03
CA ALA A 100 26.90 -3.33 -25.42
C ALA A 100 26.71 -4.86 -25.35
N GLU A 101 25.67 -5.41 -25.98
CA GLU A 101 25.36 -6.85 -26.04
C GLU A 101 25.09 -7.51 -24.68
N ILE A 102 24.76 -6.71 -23.67
CA ILE A 102 24.46 -7.18 -22.30
C ILE A 102 22.99 -7.64 -22.20
N VAL A 103 22.10 -7.04 -22.99
CA VAL A 103 20.66 -7.33 -23.00
C VAL A 103 20.17 -7.50 -24.44
N GLU A 104 19.27 -8.45 -24.67
CA GLU A 104 18.68 -8.65 -26.01
C GLU A 104 17.88 -7.44 -26.52
N ARG A 105 17.97 -7.16 -27.82
CA ARG A 105 17.12 -6.17 -28.49
C ARG A 105 15.64 -6.60 -28.45
N ARG A 106 14.72 -5.64 -28.31
CA ARG A 106 13.28 -5.93 -28.43
C ARG A 106 12.80 -5.77 -29.87
N GLN A 107 11.93 -6.68 -30.30
CA GLN A 107 11.16 -6.61 -31.54
C GLN A 107 9.66 -6.50 -31.19
N HIS A 108 8.93 -5.67 -31.95
CA HIS A 108 7.53 -5.34 -31.64
C HIS A 108 6.66 -5.14 -32.90
N GLY A 109 7.19 -5.45 -34.09
CA GLY A 109 6.46 -5.31 -35.34
C GLY A 109 5.49 -6.46 -35.54
N ILE A 110 4.29 -6.19 -36.03
CA ILE A 110 3.35 -7.24 -36.47
C ILE A 110 3.91 -8.04 -37.67
N SER A 111 4.82 -7.44 -38.44
CA SER A 111 5.61 -8.09 -39.48
C SER A 111 6.59 -9.12 -38.94
N ASP A 112 6.93 -9.03 -37.65
CA ASP A 112 7.90 -9.92 -37.00
C ASP A 112 7.22 -11.22 -36.50
N LEU A 113 5.88 -11.31 -36.60
CA LEU A 113 5.08 -12.46 -36.17
C LEU A 113 4.86 -13.45 -37.30
N ALA A 114 4.98 -14.74 -37.01
CA ALA A 114 4.55 -15.82 -37.90
C ALA A 114 3.05 -15.73 -38.20
N GLY A 115 2.61 -16.32 -39.32
CA GLY A 115 1.24 -16.17 -39.84
C GLY A 115 0.14 -16.41 -38.81
N ASP A 116 0.26 -17.51 -38.04
CA ASP A 116 -0.67 -17.92 -36.98
C ASP A 116 -0.79 -16.85 -35.89
N TRP A 117 0.35 -16.28 -35.47
CA TRP A 117 0.40 -15.20 -34.48
C TRP A 117 -0.12 -13.89 -35.05
N GLN A 118 0.16 -13.61 -36.32
CA GLN A 118 -0.25 -12.39 -36.99
C GLN A 118 -1.78 -12.30 -37.09
N ALA A 119 -2.45 -13.41 -37.43
CA ALA A 119 -3.91 -13.49 -37.47
C ALA A 119 -4.53 -13.18 -36.10
N LEU A 120 -4.04 -13.83 -35.03
CA LEU A 120 -4.52 -13.58 -33.67
C LEU A 120 -4.21 -12.15 -33.19
N TRP A 121 -3.07 -11.59 -33.59
CA TRP A 121 -2.70 -10.24 -33.19
C TRP A 121 -3.59 -9.19 -33.85
N ARG A 122 -4.06 -9.40 -35.09
CA ARG A 122 -5.08 -8.54 -35.72
C ARG A 122 -6.38 -8.52 -34.92
N GLU A 123 -6.85 -9.66 -34.43
CA GLU A 123 -8.04 -9.73 -33.56
C GLU A 123 -7.85 -8.98 -32.23
N VAL A 124 -6.67 -9.10 -31.62
CA VAL A 124 -6.33 -8.33 -30.41
C VAL A 124 -6.39 -6.83 -30.68
N LEU A 125 -5.84 -6.37 -31.81
CA LEU A 125 -5.89 -4.95 -32.19
C LEU A 125 -7.32 -4.50 -32.53
N ALA A 126 -8.09 -5.33 -33.25
CA ALA A 126 -9.47 -5.06 -33.61
C ALA A 126 -10.40 -4.94 -32.39
N SER A 127 -10.11 -5.70 -31.31
CA SER A 127 -10.87 -5.63 -30.06
C SER A 127 -10.85 -4.25 -29.39
N ARG A 128 -9.87 -3.39 -29.75
CA ARG A 128 -9.60 -2.08 -29.11
C ARG A 128 -9.52 -2.16 -27.58
N SER A 129 -9.23 -3.34 -27.04
CA SER A 129 -9.16 -3.56 -25.60
C SER A 129 -7.98 -2.79 -25.02
N PRO A 130 -8.21 -1.88 -24.03
CA PRO A 130 -7.13 -1.13 -23.40
C PRO A 130 -6.20 -2.01 -22.55
N THR A 131 -6.56 -3.28 -22.36
CA THR A 131 -5.84 -4.24 -21.52
C THR A 131 -5.08 -5.28 -22.34
N LEU A 132 -5.70 -5.84 -23.39
CA LEU A 132 -5.13 -6.99 -24.11
C LEU A 132 -3.83 -6.62 -24.82
N GLN A 133 -3.82 -5.57 -25.64
CA GLN A 133 -2.63 -5.19 -26.40
C GLN A 133 -1.42 -4.89 -25.48
N PRO A 134 -1.53 -4.07 -24.41
CA PRO A 134 -0.37 -3.77 -23.57
C PRO A 134 0.12 -4.95 -22.74
N SER A 135 -0.77 -5.88 -22.37
CA SER A 135 -0.42 -7.04 -21.54
C SER A 135 0.18 -8.19 -22.35
N LEU A 136 -0.30 -8.42 -23.58
CA LEU A 136 0.08 -9.56 -24.40
C LEU A 136 1.26 -9.30 -25.33
N CYS A 137 1.46 -8.06 -25.77
CA CYS A 137 2.42 -7.74 -26.85
C CYS A 137 3.78 -8.40 -26.63
N ARG A 138 4.38 -8.20 -25.46
CA ARG A 138 5.70 -8.75 -25.15
C ARG A 138 5.72 -10.26 -25.03
N PHE A 139 4.64 -10.86 -24.53
CA PHE A 139 4.57 -12.31 -24.35
C PHE A 139 4.38 -13.03 -25.68
N VAL A 140 3.51 -12.52 -26.56
CA VAL A 140 3.30 -13.06 -27.91
C VAL A 140 4.60 -13.02 -28.73
N HIS A 141 5.31 -11.89 -28.75
CA HIS A 141 6.58 -11.79 -29.49
C HIS A 141 7.68 -12.67 -28.87
N PHE A 142 7.62 -12.94 -27.57
CA PHE A 142 8.53 -13.87 -26.92
C PHE A 142 8.26 -15.33 -27.35
N LEU A 143 6.98 -15.74 -27.39
CA LEU A 143 6.58 -17.08 -27.84
C LEU A 143 6.94 -17.29 -29.31
N ASN A 144 6.64 -16.30 -30.15
CA ASN A 144 6.96 -16.32 -31.57
C ASN A 144 8.46 -16.53 -31.84
N ARG A 145 9.35 -15.85 -31.10
CA ARG A 145 10.81 -16.01 -31.25
C ARG A 145 11.35 -17.38 -30.81
N ARG A 146 10.54 -18.17 -30.12
CA ARG A 146 10.89 -19.53 -29.70
C ARG A 146 10.16 -20.58 -30.52
N ASP A 147 9.61 -20.16 -31.67
CA ASP A 147 8.84 -20.99 -32.59
C ASP A 147 7.68 -21.73 -31.92
N VAL A 148 7.13 -21.14 -30.85
CA VAL A 148 5.97 -21.68 -30.13
C VAL A 148 4.71 -21.23 -30.84
N ARG A 149 3.96 -22.18 -31.42
CA ARG A 149 2.68 -21.88 -32.05
C ARG A 149 1.61 -21.56 -31.00
N PRO A 150 0.56 -20.77 -31.33
CA PRO A 150 -0.48 -20.40 -30.37
C PRO A 150 -1.14 -21.60 -29.66
N ALA A 151 -1.35 -22.71 -30.37
CA ALA A 151 -1.95 -23.93 -29.83
C ALA A 151 -1.02 -24.75 -28.92
N GLN A 152 0.29 -24.46 -28.92
CA GLN A 152 1.30 -25.16 -28.11
C GLN A 152 1.61 -24.44 -26.79
N VAL A 153 1.04 -23.26 -26.58
CA VAL A 153 1.36 -22.44 -25.40
C VAL A 153 0.90 -23.13 -24.13
N GLY A 154 1.85 -23.39 -23.24
CA GLY A 154 1.64 -24.07 -21.97
C GLY A 154 2.33 -23.39 -20.78
N VAL A 155 2.36 -24.08 -19.65
CA VAL A 155 2.85 -23.55 -18.36
C VAL A 155 4.35 -23.29 -18.42
N GLU A 156 5.10 -24.21 -19.02
CA GLU A 156 6.53 -24.16 -19.27
C GLU A 156 6.93 -22.91 -20.08
N HIS A 157 6.13 -22.53 -21.07
CA HIS A 157 6.36 -21.33 -21.87
C HIS A 157 6.15 -20.05 -21.05
N ALA A 158 5.13 -20.02 -20.20
CA ALA A 158 4.89 -18.91 -19.29
C ALA A 158 6.02 -18.77 -18.25
N GLN A 159 6.52 -19.88 -17.71
CA GLN A 159 7.67 -19.91 -16.79
C GLN A 159 8.95 -19.44 -17.49
N ALA A 160 9.21 -19.92 -18.70
CA ALA A 160 10.37 -19.49 -19.48
C ALA A 160 10.31 -17.97 -19.80
N TYR A 161 9.12 -17.40 -20.01
CA TYR A 161 8.93 -15.95 -20.14
C TYR A 161 9.27 -15.22 -18.83
N ARG A 162 8.85 -15.76 -17.68
CA ARG A 162 9.17 -15.20 -16.36
C ARG A 162 10.69 -15.15 -16.15
N GLU A 163 11.40 -16.21 -16.49
CA GLU A 163 12.87 -16.25 -16.39
C GLU A 163 13.54 -15.24 -17.34
N ALA A 164 13.06 -15.15 -18.58
CA ALA A 164 13.57 -14.19 -19.54
C ALA A 164 13.37 -12.74 -19.06
N LEU A 165 12.24 -12.44 -18.40
CA LEU A 165 12.02 -11.14 -17.77
C LEU A 165 13.02 -10.87 -16.65
N ILE A 166 13.28 -11.85 -15.78
CA ILE A 166 14.25 -11.71 -14.68
C ILE A 166 15.66 -11.44 -15.22
N ARG A 167 16.05 -12.11 -16.31
CA ARG A 167 17.40 -11.97 -16.89
C ARG A 167 17.59 -10.69 -17.71
N ASN A 168 16.55 -10.19 -18.39
CA ASN A 168 16.73 -9.17 -19.44
C ASN A 168 16.04 -7.82 -19.19
N GLU A 169 15.18 -7.70 -18.18
CA GLU A 169 14.47 -6.43 -17.92
C GLU A 169 15.16 -5.59 -16.85
N ILE A 170 15.25 -4.27 -17.01
CA ILE A 170 15.90 -3.42 -16.00
C ILE A 170 14.90 -2.59 -15.17
N GLY A 171 13.83 -2.05 -15.76
CA GLY A 171 13.01 -1.02 -15.08
C GLY A 171 11.65 -1.43 -14.50
N LYS A 172 11.14 -2.64 -14.79
CA LYS A 172 9.86 -3.14 -14.24
C LYS A 172 10.10 -4.37 -13.40
N ALA A 173 9.35 -4.52 -12.29
CA ALA A 173 9.33 -5.77 -11.54
C ALA A 173 8.89 -6.92 -12.49
N PRO A 174 9.74 -7.92 -12.75
CA PRO A 174 9.47 -9.00 -13.71
C PRO A 174 8.14 -9.68 -13.42
N GLU A 175 7.90 -9.95 -12.15
CA GLU A 175 6.71 -10.60 -11.64
C GLU A 175 5.41 -9.83 -11.97
N VAL A 176 5.44 -8.50 -12.01
CA VAL A 176 4.27 -7.69 -12.44
C VAL A 176 4.01 -7.89 -13.93
N SER A 177 5.07 -7.92 -14.74
CA SER A 177 4.95 -8.10 -16.20
C SER A 177 4.53 -9.52 -16.56
N TYR A 178 5.05 -10.53 -15.87
CA TYR A 178 4.68 -11.93 -16.00
C TYR A 178 3.19 -12.13 -15.71
N ARG A 179 2.70 -11.66 -14.55
CA ARG A 179 1.28 -11.79 -14.20
C ARG A 179 0.36 -11.01 -15.13
N ALA A 180 0.79 -9.83 -15.60
CA ALA A 180 0.03 -9.08 -16.60
C ALA A 180 -0.13 -9.89 -17.89
N ALA A 181 0.93 -10.54 -18.37
CA ALA A 181 0.87 -11.41 -19.54
C ALA A 181 -0.07 -12.61 -19.33
N VAL A 182 0.05 -13.34 -18.22
CA VAL A 182 -0.83 -14.49 -17.91
C VAL A 182 -2.30 -14.07 -17.78
N ASN A 183 -2.57 -12.96 -17.08
CA ASN A 183 -3.93 -12.43 -16.98
C ASN A 183 -4.47 -11.94 -18.34
N GLY A 184 -3.62 -11.31 -19.15
CA GLY A 184 -3.95 -10.88 -20.51
C GLY A 184 -4.28 -12.06 -21.41
N TRP A 185 -3.51 -13.14 -21.31
CA TRP A 185 -3.75 -14.41 -22.00
C TRP A 185 -5.11 -14.99 -21.62
N ASN A 186 -5.36 -15.16 -20.32
CA ASN A 186 -6.62 -15.69 -19.82
C ASN A 186 -7.82 -14.77 -20.11
N LEU A 187 -7.59 -13.47 -20.32
CA LEU A 187 -8.61 -12.54 -20.78
C LEU A 187 -8.89 -12.72 -22.28
N ALA A 188 -7.85 -12.89 -23.11
CA ALA A 188 -8.01 -13.16 -24.54
C ALA A 188 -8.75 -14.49 -24.79
N VAL A 189 -8.48 -15.52 -23.98
CA VAL A 189 -9.25 -16.80 -23.96
C VAL A 189 -10.75 -16.54 -23.78
N LYS A 190 -11.16 -15.49 -23.08
CA LYS A 190 -12.58 -15.16 -22.84
C LYS A 190 -13.16 -14.23 -23.91
N GLN A 191 -12.34 -13.34 -24.48
CA GLN A 191 -12.81 -12.22 -25.29
C GLN A 191 -12.61 -12.41 -26.81
N ILE A 192 -11.66 -13.24 -27.23
CA ILE A 192 -11.30 -13.40 -28.64
C ILE A 192 -11.69 -14.80 -29.10
N GLY A 193 -12.58 -14.88 -30.10
CA GLY A 193 -13.12 -16.12 -30.64
C GLY A 193 -12.06 -17.09 -31.13
N ALA A 194 -11.11 -16.59 -31.94
CA ALA A 194 -10.03 -17.36 -32.53
C ALA A 194 -8.88 -17.70 -31.56
N TRP A 195 -8.88 -17.17 -30.33
CA TRP A 195 -7.79 -17.36 -29.39
C TRP A 195 -7.73 -18.81 -28.89
N PRO A 196 -6.53 -19.40 -28.71
CA PRO A 196 -6.38 -20.75 -28.16
C PRO A 196 -7.12 -20.88 -26.82
N ARG A 197 -7.90 -21.95 -26.64
CA ARG A 197 -8.69 -22.19 -25.42
C ARG A 197 -7.88 -22.85 -24.31
N ILE A 198 -6.64 -22.39 -24.14
CA ILE A 198 -5.72 -22.85 -23.12
C ILE A 198 -5.67 -21.80 -22.01
N THR A 199 -5.97 -22.18 -20.77
CA THR A 199 -5.86 -21.27 -19.62
C THR A 199 -4.53 -21.50 -18.92
N LEU A 200 -3.76 -20.44 -18.73
CA LEU A 200 -2.49 -20.50 -18.00
C LEU A 200 -2.75 -20.34 -16.50
N PRO A 201 -2.27 -21.27 -15.66
CA PRO A 201 -2.45 -21.19 -14.21
C PRO A 201 -1.65 -20.02 -13.65
N LEU A 202 -2.19 -19.41 -12.59
CA LEU A 202 -1.51 -18.34 -11.88
C LEU A 202 -1.69 -18.54 -10.38
N GLU A 203 -0.58 -18.76 -9.67
CA GLU A 203 -0.63 -18.95 -8.23
C GLU A 203 -1.27 -17.73 -7.55
N SER A 204 -2.18 -18.02 -6.61
CA SER A 204 -2.70 -17.02 -5.70
C SER A 204 -1.59 -16.59 -4.76
N ARG A 205 -1.33 -15.28 -4.68
CA ARG A 205 -0.41 -14.73 -3.68
C ARG A 205 -0.98 -14.78 -2.26
N GLN A 206 -2.29 -15.04 -2.14
CA GLN A 206 -2.96 -15.01 -0.85
C GLN A 206 -2.75 -16.36 -0.16
N LYS A 207 -1.88 -16.39 0.85
CA LYS A 207 -1.80 -17.49 1.81
C LYS A 207 -3.08 -17.47 2.65
N ARG A 208 -4.07 -18.28 2.26
CA ARG A 208 -5.35 -18.38 2.96
C ARG A 208 -5.23 -19.43 4.06
N ILE A 209 -5.11 -18.96 5.30
CA ILE A 209 -5.09 -19.83 6.49
C ILE A 209 -6.49 -20.27 6.86
N THR A 210 -7.48 -19.39 6.73
CA THR A 210 -8.87 -19.74 7.06
C THR A 210 -9.43 -20.68 6.00
N LEU A 211 -9.79 -21.90 6.42
CA LEU A 211 -10.47 -22.88 5.59
C LEU A 211 -11.86 -22.38 5.18
N SER A 212 -12.42 -22.99 4.14
CA SER A 212 -13.83 -22.76 3.77
C SER A 212 -14.73 -23.18 4.93
N GLU A 213 -15.84 -22.47 5.14
CA GLU A 213 -16.83 -22.85 6.16
C GLU A 213 -17.36 -24.27 5.95
N ARG A 214 -17.39 -24.75 4.69
CA ARG A 214 -17.76 -26.14 4.36
C ARG A 214 -16.82 -27.20 4.96
N ASN A 215 -15.60 -26.82 5.32
CA ASN A 215 -14.59 -27.71 5.88
C ASN A 215 -14.48 -27.56 7.41
N LEU A 216 -15.37 -26.77 8.03
CA LEU A 216 -15.45 -26.59 9.47
C LEU A 216 -16.70 -27.30 10.00
N PRO A 217 -16.70 -27.80 11.26
CA PRO A 217 -17.89 -28.42 11.84
C PRO A 217 -19.07 -27.44 11.86
N LYS A 218 -20.24 -27.91 11.38
CA LYS A 218 -21.45 -27.08 11.31
C LYS A 218 -21.88 -26.54 12.68
N THR A 219 -21.84 -27.38 13.70
CA THR A 219 -22.19 -27.02 15.09
C THR A 219 -21.29 -25.90 15.64
N LEU A 220 -20.00 -25.91 15.28
CA LEU A 220 -19.07 -24.85 15.69
C LEU A 220 -19.44 -23.52 15.03
N LEU A 221 -19.81 -23.54 13.75
CA LEU A 221 -20.24 -22.32 13.03
C LEU A 221 -21.50 -21.73 13.65
N GLU A 222 -22.49 -22.57 13.98
CA GLU A 222 -23.74 -22.16 14.63
C GLU A 222 -23.47 -21.52 15.99
N GLU A 223 -22.60 -22.11 16.83
CA GLU A 223 -22.22 -21.53 18.13
C GLU A 223 -21.44 -20.22 17.99
N ILE A 224 -20.51 -20.13 17.02
CA ILE A 224 -19.80 -18.87 16.73
C ILE A 224 -20.78 -17.78 16.32
N ASP A 225 -21.76 -18.09 15.46
CA ASP A 225 -22.74 -17.12 14.98
C ASP A 225 -23.67 -16.66 16.11
N ALA A 226 -24.11 -17.57 16.97
CA ALA A 226 -24.87 -17.24 18.18
C ALA A 226 -24.06 -16.32 19.13
N LEU A 227 -22.77 -16.60 19.32
CA LEU A 227 -21.87 -15.75 20.09
C LEU A 227 -21.73 -14.36 19.46
N MET A 228 -21.57 -14.27 18.14
CA MET A 228 -21.46 -12.99 17.43
C MET A 228 -22.73 -12.15 17.57
N HIS A 229 -23.91 -12.78 17.53
CA HIS A 229 -25.18 -12.12 17.78
C HIS A 229 -25.23 -11.53 19.20
N ARG A 230 -24.96 -12.35 20.22
CA ARG A 230 -24.95 -11.93 21.64
C ARG A 230 -23.94 -10.81 21.91
N LEU A 231 -22.77 -10.84 21.29
CA LEU A 231 -21.76 -9.78 21.44
C LEU A 231 -22.15 -8.48 20.72
N GLY A 232 -22.90 -8.56 19.63
CA GLY A 232 -23.42 -7.41 18.89
C GLY A 232 -24.68 -6.80 19.51
N GLN A 233 -25.44 -7.59 20.27
CA GLN A 233 -26.69 -7.20 20.92
C GLN A 233 -26.75 -7.85 22.32
N PRO A 234 -25.97 -7.34 23.29
CA PRO A 234 -26.02 -7.85 24.64
C PRO A 234 -27.36 -7.53 25.29
N ASP A 235 -27.89 -8.49 26.05
CA ASP A 235 -29.06 -8.28 26.89
C ASP A 235 -28.66 -7.41 28.10
N PRO A 236 -29.24 -6.21 28.27
CA PRO A 236 -28.91 -5.32 29.39
C PRO A 236 -29.29 -5.87 30.76
N PHE A 237 -30.16 -6.90 30.83
CA PHE A 237 -30.60 -7.53 32.08
C PHE A 237 -29.96 -8.88 32.36
N ALA A 238 -29.11 -9.37 31.45
CA ALA A 238 -28.38 -10.61 31.69
C ALA A 238 -27.45 -10.46 32.91
N SER A 239 -27.49 -11.44 33.80
CA SER A 239 -26.65 -11.49 35.01
C SER A 239 -25.15 -11.56 34.68
N HIS A 240 -24.80 -11.97 33.47
CA HIS A 240 -23.45 -12.13 32.99
C HIS A 240 -23.34 -11.69 31.52
N GLY A 241 -22.13 -11.35 31.08
CA GLY A 241 -21.84 -10.92 29.71
C GLY A 241 -21.38 -9.46 29.59
N ARG A 242 -21.34 -8.94 28.36
CA ARG A 242 -20.87 -7.58 28.10
C ARG A 242 -21.96 -6.55 28.32
N LEU A 243 -21.64 -5.48 29.04
CA LEU A 243 -22.55 -4.33 29.23
C LEU A 243 -22.81 -3.52 27.96
N ARG A 244 -21.87 -3.51 27.01
CA ARG A 244 -21.96 -2.70 25.79
C ARG A 244 -21.79 -3.55 24.55
N ALA A 245 -22.64 -3.29 23.55
CA ALA A 245 -22.57 -3.89 22.24
C ALA A 245 -21.20 -3.69 21.59
N LEU A 246 -20.64 -4.75 21.02
CA LEU A 246 -19.48 -4.62 20.15
C LEU A 246 -19.89 -3.97 18.83
N ARG A 247 -19.03 -3.10 18.31
CA ARG A 247 -19.22 -2.50 16.99
C ARG A 247 -19.33 -3.59 15.91
N PRO A 248 -20.15 -3.41 14.87
CA PRO A 248 -20.32 -4.42 13.81
C PRO A 248 -19.01 -4.88 13.15
N ASP A 249 -18.05 -3.97 12.95
CA ASP A 249 -16.72 -4.31 12.41
C ASP A 249 -15.92 -5.19 13.37
N THR A 250 -16.04 -4.96 14.68
CA THR A 250 -15.39 -5.78 15.72
C THR A 250 -15.98 -7.18 15.74
N VAL A 251 -17.31 -7.32 15.66
CA VAL A 251 -18.00 -8.61 15.58
C VAL A 251 -17.53 -9.40 14.35
N LYS A 252 -17.53 -8.77 13.17
CA LYS A 252 -17.01 -9.39 11.93
C LYS A 252 -15.55 -9.84 12.08
N GLN A 253 -14.71 -9.02 12.71
CA GLN A 253 -13.31 -9.34 12.94
C GLN A 253 -13.13 -10.52 13.93
N TYR A 254 -13.93 -10.57 14.99
CA TYR A 254 -13.90 -11.65 15.97
C TYR A 254 -14.31 -12.97 15.32
N ARG A 255 -15.43 -12.99 14.56
CA ARG A 255 -15.85 -14.14 13.77
C ARG A 255 -14.72 -14.65 12.88
N HIS A 256 -14.12 -13.76 12.09
CA HIS A 256 -13.03 -14.12 11.19
C HIS A 256 -11.81 -14.71 11.93
N ARG A 257 -11.46 -14.17 13.10
CA ARG A 257 -10.36 -14.67 13.91
C ARG A 257 -10.67 -16.04 14.52
N LEU A 258 -11.89 -16.28 15.00
CA LEU A 258 -12.31 -17.59 15.51
C LEU A 258 -12.28 -18.66 14.40
N LEU A 259 -12.80 -18.35 13.21
CA LEU A 259 -12.72 -19.26 12.07
C LEU A 259 -11.28 -19.54 11.64
N ARG A 260 -10.43 -18.51 11.67
CA ARG A 260 -8.99 -18.69 11.44
C ARG A 260 -8.37 -19.60 12.50
N PHE A 261 -8.71 -19.42 13.77
CA PHE A 261 -8.18 -20.22 14.86
C PHE A 261 -8.59 -21.70 14.73
N ALA A 262 -9.87 -21.97 14.46
CA ALA A 262 -10.36 -23.31 14.16
C ALA A 262 -9.62 -23.95 12.97
N SER A 263 -9.30 -23.15 11.95
CA SER A 263 -8.48 -23.62 10.82
C SER A 263 -7.04 -23.94 11.21
N GLU A 264 -6.44 -23.20 12.16
CA GLU A 264 -5.10 -23.53 12.66
C GLU A 264 -5.10 -24.85 13.45
N LEU A 265 -6.17 -25.15 14.19
CA LEU A 265 -6.32 -26.46 14.87
C LEU A 265 -6.32 -27.60 13.85
N LEU A 266 -7.12 -27.50 12.79
CA LEU A 266 -7.14 -28.51 11.73
C LEU A 266 -5.78 -28.64 11.03
N HIS A 267 -5.10 -27.52 10.75
CA HIS A 267 -3.75 -27.56 10.18
C HIS A 267 -2.69 -28.15 11.12
N SER A 268 -2.94 -28.16 12.43
CA SER A 268 -2.07 -28.81 13.41
C SER A 268 -2.32 -30.33 13.51
N GLY A 269 -3.25 -30.87 12.72
CA GLY A 269 -3.62 -32.29 12.70
C GLY A 269 -4.72 -32.68 13.70
N VAL A 270 -5.45 -31.73 14.28
CA VAL A 270 -6.65 -32.03 15.08
C VAL A 270 -7.78 -32.44 14.13
N ALA A 271 -8.52 -33.50 14.45
CA ALA A 271 -9.64 -33.91 13.62
C ALA A 271 -10.82 -32.94 13.79
N ALA A 272 -11.59 -32.71 12.72
CA ALA A 272 -12.79 -31.86 12.77
C ALA A 272 -13.82 -32.36 13.81
N THR A 273 -13.81 -33.66 14.11
CA THR A 273 -14.66 -34.28 15.14
C THR A 273 -14.32 -33.84 16.56
N GLU A 274 -13.11 -33.33 16.81
CA GLU A 274 -12.64 -32.89 18.14
C GLU A 274 -12.92 -31.41 18.42
N ILE A 275 -13.30 -30.63 17.39
CA ILE A 275 -13.51 -29.17 17.49
C ILE A 275 -14.96 -28.76 17.17
N LYS A 276 -15.94 -29.55 17.63
CA LYS A 276 -17.36 -29.37 17.27
C LYS A 276 -18.04 -28.17 17.96
N THR A 277 -17.49 -27.65 19.04
CA THR A 277 -18.14 -26.60 19.89
C THR A 277 -17.16 -25.49 20.27
N LEU A 278 -17.67 -24.32 20.67
CA LEU A 278 -16.86 -23.25 21.24
C LEU A 278 -16.08 -23.73 22.47
N GLY A 279 -16.72 -24.53 23.33
CA GLY A 279 -16.06 -25.12 24.50
C GLY A 279 -14.86 -25.99 24.14
N SER A 280 -14.95 -26.77 23.04
CA SER A 280 -13.83 -27.61 22.57
C SER A 280 -12.65 -26.79 22.05
N ILE A 281 -12.90 -25.70 21.29
CA ILE A 281 -11.80 -24.85 20.78
C ILE A 281 -11.21 -23.91 21.85
N LEU A 282 -11.93 -23.68 22.95
CA LEU A 282 -11.47 -22.93 24.12
C LEU A 282 -10.80 -23.82 25.18
N ASP A 283 -10.73 -25.12 24.96
CA ASP A 283 -10.00 -26.02 25.84
C ASP A 283 -8.50 -25.64 25.87
N PRO A 284 -7.86 -25.53 27.05
CA PRO A 284 -6.46 -25.12 27.14
C PRO A 284 -5.51 -25.94 26.26
N THR A 285 -5.77 -27.24 26.10
CA THR A 285 -4.95 -28.14 25.26
C THR A 285 -5.08 -27.76 23.78
N MET A 286 -6.31 -27.52 23.32
CA MET A 286 -6.58 -27.06 21.95
C MET A 286 -6.02 -25.67 21.73
N VAL A 287 -6.22 -24.75 22.68
CA VAL A 287 -5.71 -23.38 22.59
C VAL A 287 -4.19 -23.36 22.46
N GLU A 288 -3.47 -24.12 23.28
CA GLU A 288 -2.02 -24.26 23.18
C GLU A 288 -1.61 -24.80 21.81
N ARG A 289 -2.24 -25.89 21.34
CA ARG A 289 -1.92 -26.52 20.06
C ARG A 289 -2.11 -25.56 18.87
N GLY A 290 -3.23 -24.84 18.85
CA GLY A 290 -3.51 -23.83 17.82
C GLY A 290 -2.53 -22.65 17.85
N LEU A 291 -2.18 -22.15 19.04
CA LEU A 291 -1.20 -21.06 19.19
C LEU A 291 0.22 -21.51 18.80
N ARG A 292 0.61 -22.75 19.13
CA ARG A 292 1.87 -23.35 18.67
C ARG A 292 1.90 -23.47 17.15
N GLN A 293 0.80 -23.89 16.52
CA GLN A 293 0.71 -23.92 15.06
C GLN A 293 0.82 -22.52 14.43
N MET A 294 0.30 -21.48 15.09
CA MET A 294 0.53 -20.11 14.63
C MET A 294 2.00 -19.69 14.77
N LEU A 295 2.71 -20.15 15.82
CA LEU A 295 4.13 -19.90 16.04
C LEU A 295 5.04 -20.63 15.03
N THR A 296 4.70 -21.87 14.64
CA THR A 296 5.49 -22.60 13.62
C THR A 296 5.51 -21.86 12.29
N ARG A 297 4.40 -21.19 11.94
CA ARG A 297 4.28 -20.36 10.72
C ARG A 297 5.07 -19.05 10.78
N THR A 298 5.59 -18.67 11.95
CA THR A 298 6.35 -17.43 12.17
C THR A 298 7.75 -17.71 12.71
N ASP A 299 8.26 -18.92 12.49
CA ASP A 299 9.59 -19.37 12.95
C ASP A 299 9.79 -19.16 14.45
N GLY A 300 8.73 -19.40 15.25
CA GLY A 300 8.74 -19.24 16.70
C GLY A 300 8.56 -17.79 17.19
N ASN A 301 8.48 -16.80 16.29
CA ASN A 301 8.33 -15.40 16.68
C ASN A 301 6.90 -15.06 17.09
N ILE A 302 6.73 -14.44 18.27
CA ILE A 302 5.44 -13.91 18.71
C ILE A 302 5.09 -12.68 17.87
N THR A 303 4.02 -12.78 17.09
CA THR A 303 3.52 -11.67 16.26
C THR A 303 2.30 -11.00 16.90
N SER A 304 1.94 -9.80 16.43
CA SER A 304 0.72 -9.12 16.91
C SER A 304 -0.53 -9.96 16.67
N ALA A 305 -0.59 -10.73 15.57
CA ALA A 305 -1.70 -11.62 15.29
C ALA A 305 -1.85 -12.74 16.32
N ILE A 306 -0.74 -13.31 16.79
CA ILE A 306 -0.73 -14.35 17.84
C ILE A 306 -1.15 -13.75 19.18
N SER A 307 -0.56 -12.60 19.55
CA SER A 307 -0.88 -11.88 20.79
C SER A 307 -2.35 -11.46 20.85
N GLU A 308 -2.89 -10.92 19.74
CA GLU A 308 -4.30 -10.55 19.60
C GLU A 308 -5.22 -11.77 19.61
N MET A 309 -4.79 -12.91 19.06
CA MET A 309 -5.56 -14.16 19.10
C MET A 309 -5.68 -14.69 20.53
N ALA A 310 -4.57 -14.79 21.26
CA ALA A 310 -4.58 -15.23 22.65
C ALA A 310 -5.42 -14.29 23.54
N THR A 311 -5.32 -12.98 23.31
CA THR A 311 -6.15 -11.97 23.99
C THR A 311 -7.64 -12.15 23.66
N LEU A 312 -7.97 -12.44 22.40
CA LEU A 312 -9.34 -12.72 21.97
C LEU A 312 -9.87 -13.98 22.66
N LEU A 313 -9.15 -15.10 22.60
CA LEU A 313 -9.58 -16.37 23.19
C LEU A 313 -9.82 -16.24 24.70
N ARG A 314 -8.95 -15.53 25.42
CA ARG A 314 -9.18 -15.18 26.84
C ARG A 314 -10.47 -14.39 27.04
N GLY A 315 -10.71 -13.38 26.19
CA GLY A 315 -11.92 -12.57 26.26
C GLY A 315 -13.18 -13.39 25.99
N ILE A 316 -13.15 -14.26 24.98
CA ILE A 316 -14.25 -15.15 24.62
C ILE A 316 -14.49 -16.18 25.72
N GLY A 317 -13.45 -16.75 26.33
CA GLY A 317 -13.59 -17.66 27.46
C GLY A 317 -14.38 -17.05 28.62
N ARG A 318 -14.18 -15.76 28.91
CA ARG A 318 -15.00 -15.00 29.87
C ARG A 318 -16.41 -14.74 29.37
N ASP A 319 -16.55 -14.27 28.12
CA ASP A 319 -17.84 -13.97 27.51
C ASP A 319 -18.73 -15.24 27.38
N THR A 320 -18.15 -16.44 27.36
CA THR A 320 -18.86 -17.74 27.35
C THR A 320 -18.86 -18.45 28.70
N GLU A 321 -18.43 -17.79 29.78
CA GLU A 321 -18.46 -18.34 31.14
C GLU A 321 -17.79 -19.72 31.27
N GLN A 322 -16.63 -19.91 30.63
CA GLN A 322 -15.87 -21.15 30.78
C GLN A 322 -15.50 -21.37 32.26
N PRO A 323 -15.26 -22.62 32.70
CA PRO A 323 -14.82 -22.90 34.07
C PRO A 323 -13.58 -22.07 34.46
N ALA A 324 -13.48 -21.67 35.73
CA ALA A 324 -12.42 -20.78 36.23
C ALA A 324 -11.01 -21.28 35.86
N GLU A 325 -10.75 -22.58 36.02
CA GLU A 325 -9.48 -23.21 35.65
C GLU A 325 -9.12 -22.99 34.17
N LYS A 326 -10.10 -23.13 33.26
CA LYS A 326 -9.89 -22.84 31.83
C LYS A 326 -9.60 -21.36 31.62
N GLN A 327 -10.38 -20.47 32.23
CA GLN A 327 -10.17 -19.02 32.11
C GLN A 327 -8.77 -18.59 32.57
N ASP A 328 -8.28 -19.18 33.66
CA ASP A 328 -6.94 -18.90 34.21
C ASP A 328 -5.84 -19.36 33.25
N LYS A 329 -5.98 -20.53 32.64
CA LYS A 329 -5.04 -21.00 31.62
C LYS A 329 -5.04 -20.14 30.37
N LEU A 330 -6.21 -19.70 29.89
CA LEU A 330 -6.29 -18.76 28.76
C LEU A 330 -5.66 -17.40 29.11
N ALA A 331 -5.81 -16.95 30.37
CA ALA A 331 -5.16 -15.75 30.86
C ALA A 331 -3.63 -15.89 30.93
N GLU A 332 -3.13 -17.05 31.36
CA GLU A 332 -1.72 -17.42 31.37
C GLU A 332 -1.13 -17.35 29.96
N PHE A 333 -1.77 -17.97 28.96
CA PHE A 333 -1.33 -17.92 27.57
C PHE A 333 -1.31 -16.50 27.00
N ALA A 334 -2.36 -15.73 27.23
CA ALA A 334 -2.42 -14.34 26.80
C ALA A 334 -1.31 -13.48 27.43
N LYS A 335 -0.94 -13.75 28.69
CA LYS A 335 0.17 -13.08 29.38
C LYS A 335 1.52 -13.47 28.79
N LYS A 336 1.78 -14.77 28.56
CA LYS A 336 3.05 -15.26 27.99
C LYS A 336 3.26 -14.78 26.55
N LEU A 337 2.18 -14.63 25.78
CA LEU A 337 2.21 -14.18 24.39
C LEU A 337 1.96 -12.67 24.24
N ALA A 338 1.94 -11.92 25.33
CA ALA A 338 1.77 -10.48 25.31
C ALA A 338 3.01 -9.82 24.69
N LEU A 339 2.81 -9.00 23.66
CA LEU A 339 3.87 -8.13 23.18
C LEU A 339 4.02 -6.92 24.10
N PRO A 340 5.25 -6.42 24.32
CA PRO A 340 5.45 -5.20 25.10
C PRO A 340 4.68 -4.04 24.46
N PRO A 341 4.13 -3.11 25.27
CA PRO A 341 3.43 -1.96 24.75
C PRO A 341 4.38 -1.17 23.84
N ARG A 342 3.90 -0.85 22.63
CA ARG A 342 4.70 -0.06 21.68
C ARG A 342 4.95 1.32 22.26
N ARG A 343 6.23 1.64 22.47
CA ARG A 343 6.70 2.99 22.79
C ARG A 343 7.10 3.69 21.51
N GLY A 344 6.53 4.85 21.27
CA GLY A 344 6.79 5.69 20.12
C GLY A 344 6.23 5.15 18.80
N MET A 345 6.49 5.94 17.77
CA MET A 345 6.14 5.62 16.39
C MET A 345 7.07 4.54 15.80
N THR A 346 6.56 3.71 14.90
CA THR A 346 7.36 2.72 14.18
C THR A 346 8.51 3.38 13.40
N ARG A 347 9.67 2.72 13.30
CA ARG A 347 10.82 3.17 12.49
C ARG A 347 10.40 3.58 11.07
N LYS A 348 9.56 2.75 10.43
CA LYS A 348 9.03 3.01 9.09
C LYS A 348 8.28 4.35 8.97
N ASN A 349 7.40 4.66 9.93
CA ASN A 349 6.68 5.93 9.89
C ASN A 349 7.60 7.11 10.22
N ARG A 350 8.53 6.93 11.17
CA ARG A 350 9.54 7.94 11.52
C ARG A 350 10.43 8.30 10.32
N ASP A 351 10.96 7.31 9.62
CA ASP A 351 11.83 7.53 8.45
C ASP A 351 11.08 8.25 7.32
N ARG A 352 9.77 7.99 7.15
CA ARG A 352 8.93 8.69 6.17
C ARG A 352 8.65 10.14 6.54
N LEU A 353 8.49 10.44 7.83
CA LEU A 353 8.33 11.83 8.31
C LEU A 353 9.64 12.60 8.24
N ARG A 354 10.78 11.95 8.44
CA ARG A 354 12.11 12.60 8.37
C ARG A 354 12.32 13.28 7.02
N VAL A 355 11.82 12.69 5.93
CA VAL A 355 11.87 13.30 4.58
C VAL A 355 11.17 14.66 4.52
N LEU A 356 10.16 14.90 5.35
CA LEU A 356 9.41 16.16 5.44
C LEU A 356 10.06 17.20 6.34
N GLN A 357 11.19 16.90 6.98
CA GLN A 357 12.00 17.91 7.68
C GLN A 357 12.80 18.77 6.69
N ASP A 358 12.89 18.36 5.43
CA ASP A 358 13.37 19.18 4.33
C ASP A 358 12.23 20.09 3.84
N ASP A 359 12.47 21.41 3.88
CA ASP A 359 11.46 22.43 3.56
C ASP A 359 10.93 22.30 2.12
N LYS A 360 11.76 21.87 1.17
CA LYS A 360 11.33 21.68 -0.22
C LYS A 360 10.35 20.52 -0.33
N HIS A 361 10.58 19.42 0.38
CA HIS A 361 9.63 18.31 0.43
C HIS A 361 8.34 18.67 1.17
N LEU A 362 8.45 19.42 2.27
CA LEU A 362 7.30 19.92 3.02
C LEU A 362 6.42 20.81 2.14
N GLN A 363 6.99 21.82 1.50
CA GLN A 363 6.26 22.74 0.62
C GLN A 363 5.58 21.99 -0.54
N ARG A 364 6.26 21.01 -1.16
CA ARG A 364 5.65 20.17 -2.20
C ARG A 364 4.42 19.41 -1.73
N LEU A 365 4.38 18.96 -0.47
CA LEU A 365 3.22 18.30 0.12
C LEU A 365 2.10 19.31 0.40
N LEU A 366 2.43 20.45 1.00
CA LEU A 366 1.46 21.49 1.37
C LEU A 366 0.73 22.07 0.17
N TRP A 367 1.45 22.36 -0.92
CA TRP A 367 0.89 22.90 -2.18
C TRP A 367 0.33 21.83 -3.14
N LEU A 368 0.40 20.55 -2.76
CA LEU A 368 -0.07 19.46 -3.61
C LEU A 368 -1.57 19.56 -3.93
N PRO A 369 -2.47 19.84 -2.97
CA PRO A 369 -3.91 19.93 -3.24
C PRO A 369 -4.25 20.97 -4.31
N GLU A 370 -3.82 22.21 -4.14
CA GLU A 370 -4.12 23.34 -5.02
C GLU A 370 -3.58 23.05 -6.42
N ARG A 371 -2.33 22.57 -6.50
CA ARG A 371 -1.71 22.23 -7.77
C ARG A 371 -2.44 21.10 -8.49
N LEU A 372 -2.83 20.04 -7.77
CA LEU A 372 -3.52 18.89 -8.35
C LEU A 372 -4.96 19.23 -8.76
N PHE A 373 -5.62 20.11 -8.01
CA PHE A 373 -6.98 20.56 -8.29
C PHE A 373 -7.04 21.49 -9.51
N ALA A 374 -6.12 22.46 -9.57
CA ALA A 374 -6.01 23.41 -10.67
C ALA A 374 -5.46 22.76 -11.95
N ASN A 375 -4.54 21.81 -11.81
CA ASN A 375 -3.88 21.12 -12.93
C ASN A 375 -4.14 19.60 -12.88
N PRO A 376 -5.40 19.14 -13.07
CA PRO A 376 -5.67 17.72 -13.22
C PRO A 376 -4.96 17.17 -14.49
N PRO A 377 -4.80 15.85 -14.63
CA PRO A 377 -4.07 15.24 -15.75
C PRO A 377 -4.43 15.86 -17.12
N LYS A 378 -3.41 16.39 -17.82
CA LYS A 378 -3.54 17.04 -19.13
C LYS A 378 -3.67 16.00 -20.27
N GLY A 379 -4.13 16.44 -21.45
CA GLY A 379 -4.21 15.60 -22.67
C GLY A 379 -5.46 14.73 -22.76
N THR A 380 -5.31 13.50 -23.27
CA THR A 380 -6.39 12.52 -23.56
C THR A 380 -7.06 11.91 -22.33
N ALA A 381 -6.78 12.42 -21.12
CA ALA A 381 -7.44 11.97 -19.91
C ALA A 381 -8.93 12.28 -19.96
N ASN A 382 -9.76 11.24 -19.80
CA ASN A 382 -11.21 11.38 -19.76
C ASN A 382 -11.69 12.22 -18.56
N ALA A 383 -12.92 12.73 -18.64
CA ALA A 383 -13.50 13.60 -17.62
C ALA A 383 -13.51 12.94 -16.22
N PHE A 384 -13.76 11.62 -16.16
CA PHE A 384 -13.67 10.82 -14.93
C PHE A 384 -12.29 10.94 -14.26
N THR A 385 -11.20 10.80 -15.01
CA THR A 385 -9.84 10.86 -14.47
C THR A 385 -9.49 12.24 -13.92
N LYS A 386 -9.99 13.30 -14.57
CA LYS A 386 -9.81 14.69 -14.12
C LYS A 386 -10.60 14.93 -12.83
N ALA A 387 -11.86 14.52 -12.78
CA ALA A 387 -12.69 14.63 -11.59
C ALA A 387 -12.11 13.84 -10.42
N LEU A 388 -11.59 12.63 -10.66
CA LEU A 388 -10.93 11.80 -9.65
C LEU A 388 -9.64 12.46 -9.10
N ALA A 389 -8.91 13.22 -9.92
CA ALA A 389 -7.75 13.97 -9.46
C ALA A 389 -8.14 15.13 -8.54
N ARG A 390 -9.23 15.85 -8.85
CA ARG A 390 -9.80 16.89 -7.97
C ARG A 390 -10.30 16.30 -6.66
N GLU A 391 -10.96 15.15 -6.71
CA GLU A 391 -11.39 14.40 -5.52
C GLU A 391 -10.18 14.03 -4.64
N ASP A 392 -9.10 13.52 -5.24
CA ASP A 392 -7.85 13.23 -4.51
C ASP A 392 -7.20 14.47 -3.90
N ALA A 393 -7.27 15.62 -4.58
CA ALA A 393 -6.75 16.89 -4.06
C ALA A 393 -7.51 17.32 -2.78
N ILE A 394 -8.84 17.29 -2.83
CA ILE A 394 -9.70 17.59 -1.67
C ILE A 394 -9.39 16.62 -0.52
N ALA A 395 -9.26 15.32 -0.81
CA ALA A 395 -8.96 14.33 0.21
C ALA A 395 -7.60 14.56 0.89
N ILE A 396 -6.58 14.99 0.13
CA ILE A 396 -5.27 15.36 0.68
C ILE A 396 -5.37 16.63 1.52
N ALA A 397 -6.04 17.68 1.03
CA ALA A 397 -6.23 18.92 1.78
C ALA A 397 -6.97 18.68 3.09
N LEU A 398 -8.07 17.92 3.07
CA LEU A 398 -8.79 17.52 4.27
C LEU A 398 -7.88 16.82 5.28
N LEU A 399 -7.00 15.90 4.86
CA LEU A 399 -6.09 15.23 5.79
C LEU A 399 -4.94 16.13 6.31
N LEU A 400 -4.57 17.19 5.57
CA LEU A 400 -3.59 18.17 6.02
C LEU A 400 -4.15 19.07 7.12
N PHE A 401 -5.40 19.53 6.99
CA PHE A 401 -6.05 20.44 7.94
C PHE A 401 -6.85 19.71 9.04
N CYS A 402 -7.45 18.57 8.70
CA CYS A 402 -8.28 17.76 9.57
C CYS A 402 -7.67 16.35 9.63
N PRO A 403 -6.77 16.04 10.59
CA PRO A 403 -6.09 14.75 10.67
C PRO A 403 -7.03 13.62 11.13
N ILE A 404 -8.08 13.34 10.38
CA ILE A 404 -9.12 12.36 10.66
C ILE A 404 -8.70 10.96 10.19
N ARG A 405 -9.45 9.94 10.61
CA ARG A 405 -9.20 8.55 10.19
C ARG A 405 -9.72 8.34 8.77
N ALA A 406 -9.09 7.47 8.00
CA ALA A 406 -9.52 7.15 6.63
C ALA A 406 -10.99 6.68 6.54
N LYS A 407 -11.52 6.01 7.57
CA LYS A 407 -12.95 5.65 7.65
C LYS A 407 -13.85 6.88 7.71
N ASN A 408 -13.47 7.87 8.51
CA ASN A 408 -14.22 9.12 8.67
C ASN A 408 -14.11 9.96 7.40
N LEU A 409 -12.92 10.04 6.80
CA LEU A 409 -12.72 10.72 5.52
C LEU A 409 -13.61 10.12 4.43
N ALA A 410 -13.59 8.79 4.27
CA ALA A 410 -14.42 8.10 3.29
C ALA A 410 -15.92 8.37 3.50
N GLY A 411 -16.36 8.39 4.77
CA GLY A 411 -17.76 8.52 5.16
C GLY A 411 -18.28 9.95 5.27
N ILE A 412 -17.58 10.98 4.74
CA ILE A 412 -18.09 12.35 4.79
C ILE A 412 -19.38 12.47 3.98
N HIS A 413 -20.49 12.67 4.69
CA HIS A 413 -21.80 13.01 4.18
C HIS A 413 -21.93 14.53 4.07
N LEU A 414 -22.39 15.02 2.92
CA LEU A 414 -22.44 16.45 2.63
C LEU A 414 -23.37 17.21 3.58
N GLU A 415 -24.53 16.65 3.90
CA GLU A 415 -25.53 17.34 4.73
C GLU A 415 -25.29 17.15 6.24
N HIS A 416 -24.70 16.04 6.65
CA HIS A 416 -24.55 15.73 8.08
C HIS A 416 -23.20 16.20 8.61
N ASN A 417 -22.13 16.09 7.80
CA ASN A 417 -20.78 16.36 8.26
C ASN A 417 -20.25 17.73 7.81
N LEU A 418 -20.76 18.34 6.74
CA LEU A 418 -20.34 19.69 6.32
C LEU A 418 -21.38 20.72 6.74
N GLN A 419 -21.19 21.29 7.93
CA GLN A 419 -22.11 22.26 8.52
C GLN A 419 -21.78 23.67 8.03
N ARG A 420 -22.78 24.39 7.52
CA ARG A 420 -22.66 25.76 7.01
C ARG A 420 -23.56 26.70 7.80
N PRO A 421 -23.04 27.48 8.76
CA PRO A 421 -23.86 28.39 9.58
C PRO A 421 -24.40 29.61 8.83
N GLY A 422 -23.98 29.85 7.58
CA GLY A 422 -24.51 30.94 6.73
C GLY A 422 -23.63 32.18 6.64
N ASP A 423 -22.53 32.25 7.40
CA ASP A 423 -21.56 33.38 7.40
C ASP A 423 -20.33 33.13 6.48
N GLY A 424 -20.43 32.14 5.59
CA GLY A 424 -19.36 31.72 4.70
C GLY A 424 -18.35 30.74 5.31
N ARG A 425 -18.39 30.47 6.63
CA ARG A 425 -17.62 29.38 7.24
C ARG A 425 -18.23 28.02 6.93
N VAL A 426 -17.41 26.99 6.97
CA VAL A 426 -17.84 25.59 6.86
C VAL A 426 -17.09 24.78 7.89
N PHE A 427 -17.82 23.96 8.64
CA PHE A 427 -17.26 23.09 9.66
C PHE A 427 -17.39 21.63 9.23
N LEU A 428 -16.31 20.87 9.36
CA LEU A 428 -16.35 19.42 9.30
C LEU A 428 -16.66 18.89 10.71
N VAL A 429 -17.88 18.39 10.89
CA VAL A 429 -18.37 17.85 12.16
C VAL A 429 -18.48 16.33 12.07
N LEU A 430 -17.85 15.65 13.03
CA LEU A 430 -17.92 14.21 13.21
C LEU A 430 -18.44 13.93 14.62
N THR A 431 -19.55 13.22 14.70
CA THR A 431 -20.21 12.87 15.96
C THR A 431 -19.46 11.76 16.70
N GLY A 432 -19.77 11.56 17.99
CA GLY A 432 -19.17 10.49 18.80
C GLY A 432 -19.33 9.10 18.14
N SER A 433 -20.52 8.77 17.64
CA SER A 433 -20.81 7.47 17.00
C SER A 433 -19.96 7.22 15.75
N GLU A 434 -19.57 8.26 15.02
CA GLU A 434 -18.73 8.19 13.82
C GLU A 434 -17.24 8.03 14.15
N THR A 435 -16.81 8.39 15.36
CA THR A 435 -15.40 8.27 15.75
C THR A 435 -15.10 6.95 16.45
N LYS A 436 -13.86 6.48 16.29
CA LYS A 436 -13.38 5.25 16.94
C LYS A 436 -13.45 5.32 18.48
N ASN A 437 -13.34 6.53 19.02
CA ASN A 437 -13.17 6.76 20.45
C ASN A 437 -14.40 7.42 21.10
N GLU A 438 -15.52 7.51 20.37
CA GLU A 438 -16.76 8.14 20.87
C GLU A 438 -16.59 9.61 21.28
N ARG A 439 -15.66 10.32 20.63
CA ARG A 439 -15.41 11.74 20.87
C ARG A 439 -15.76 12.54 19.64
N PRO A 440 -16.63 13.55 19.75
CA PRO A 440 -16.91 14.43 18.63
C PRO A 440 -15.64 15.16 18.21
N LEU A 441 -15.52 15.41 16.91
CA LEU A 441 -14.45 16.21 16.33
C LEU A 441 -15.08 17.27 15.45
N GLU A 442 -14.57 18.48 15.57
CA GLU A 442 -15.03 19.62 14.80
C GLU A 442 -13.80 20.37 14.28
N PHE A 443 -13.83 20.72 13.00
CA PHE A 443 -12.77 21.47 12.34
C PHE A 443 -13.38 22.56 11.48
N GLU A 444 -12.95 23.80 11.67
CA GLU A 444 -13.23 24.86 10.72
C GLU A 444 -12.39 24.66 9.46
N LEU A 445 -13.04 24.66 8.29
CA LEU A 445 -12.38 24.42 7.01
C LEU A 445 -11.81 25.72 6.43
N PRO A 446 -10.55 25.73 5.93
CA PRO A 446 -10.00 26.88 5.23
C PRO A 446 -10.82 27.24 3.98
N ARG A 447 -10.93 28.55 3.69
CA ARG A 447 -11.67 29.09 2.54
C ARG A 447 -11.27 28.44 1.21
N ASP A 448 -9.98 28.17 1.01
CA ASP A 448 -9.47 27.58 -0.22
C ASP A 448 -9.91 26.12 -0.40
N LEU A 449 -9.98 25.37 0.71
CA LEU A 449 -10.53 24.01 0.72
C LEU A 449 -12.03 24.03 0.41
N ILE A 450 -12.77 24.98 0.98
CA ILE A 450 -14.20 25.17 0.69
C ILE A 450 -14.41 25.41 -0.81
N ARG A 451 -13.63 26.33 -1.42
CA ARG A 451 -13.69 26.60 -2.87
C ARG A 451 -13.42 25.35 -3.72
N MET A 452 -12.43 24.54 -3.34
CA MET A 452 -12.15 23.27 -4.03
C MET A 452 -13.32 22.28 -3.91
N ILE A 453 -13.90 22.14 -2.71
CA ILE A 453 -15.06 21.28 -2.48
C ILE A 453 -16.23 21.74 -3.36
N ASP A 454 -16.59 23.02 -3.31
CA ASP A 454 -17.73 23.56 -4.04
C ASP A 454 -17.55 23.39 -5.55
N GLY A 455 -16.39 23.74 -6.10
CA GLY A 455 -16.09 23.56 -7.53
C GLY A 455 -16.08 22.09 -7.98
N HIS A 456 -15.72 21.17 -7.08
CA HIS A 456 -15.82 19.73 -7.37
C HIS A 456 -17.27 19.24 -7.37
N LEU A 457 -18.07 19.66 -6.40
CA LEU A 457 -19.48 19.26 -6.29
C LEU A 457 -20.29 19.72 -7.51
N THR A 458 -19.99 20.88 -8.08
CA THR A 458 -20.63 21.38 -9.31
C THR A 458 -20.34 20.51 -10.55
N THR A 459 -19.16 19.87 -10.62
CA THR A 459 -18.67 19.25 -11.88
C THR A 459 -18.49 17.73 -11.82
N ARG A 460 -18.77 17.11 -10.68
CA ARG A 460 -18.55 15.66 -10.50
C ARG A 460 -19.63 14.78 -11.14
N CYS A 461 -20.84 15.30 -11.34
CA CYS A 461 -21.97 14.53 -11.89
C CYS A 461 -22.16 14.82 -13.40
N PRO A 462 -22.45 13.80 -14.23
CA PRO A 462 -22.58 12.38 -13.89
C PRO A 462 -21.24 11.61 -13.95
N GLN A 463 -20.10 12.30 -14.11
CA GLN A 463 -18.83 11.65 -14.46
C GLN A 463 -18.34 10.70 -13.37
N LEU A 464 -18.43 11.08 -12.09
CA LEU A 464 -18.00 10.28 -10.94
C LEU A 464 -19.15 9.50 -10.29
N CYS A 465 -20.34 10.09 -10.20
CA CYS A 465 -21.50 9.53 -9.53
C CYS A 465 -22.81 10.09 -10.09
N PRO A 466 -23.96 9.44 -9.84
CA PRO A 466 -25.27 9.98 -10.18
C PRO A 466 -25.57 11.32 -9.48
N PRO A 467 -26.43 12.18 -10.07
CA PRO A 467 -26.99 13.35 -9.40
C PRO A 467 -27.65 12.98 -8.05
N GLY A 468 -27.62 13.89 -7.08
CA GLY A 468 -28.18 13.66 -5.74
C GLY A 468 -27.34 12.79 -4.79
N THR A 469 -26.17 12.30 -5.22
CA THR A 469 -25.30 11.49 -4.35
C THR A 469 -24.81 12.32 -3.14
N PRO A 470 -25.10 11.91 -1.88
CA PRO A 470 -24.87 12.76 -0.71
C PRO A 470 -23.47 12.58 -0.07
N TRP A 471 -22.59 11.79 -0.67
CA TRP A 471 -21.24 11.53 -0.16
C TRP A 471 -20.22 12.43 -0.85
N LEU A 472 -19.28 13.01 -0.11
CA LEU A 472 -18.17 13.77 -0.70
C LEU A 472 -17.26 12.87 -1.54
N PHE A 473 -17.05 11.63 -1.08
CA PHE A 473 -16.25 10.60 -1.75
C PHE A 473 -17.11 9.38 -2.09
N PRO A 474 -17.86 9.40 -3.19
CA PRO A 474 -18.85 8.38 -3.48
C PRO A 474 -18.26 7.14 -4.17
N ARG A 475 -18.99 6.02 -4.07
CA ARG A 475 -18.88 4.93 -5.06
C ARG A 475 -19.46 5.39 -6.40
N ARG A 476 -19.00 4.77 -7.49
CA ARG A 476 -19.40 5.18 -8.85
C ARG A 476 -20.90 5.05 -9.12
N ASP A 477 -21.54 4.09 -8.46
CA ASP A 477 -22.99 3.84 -8.50
C ASP A 477 -23.80 4.77 -7.57
N GLY A 478 -23.14 5.59 -6.74
CA GLY A 478 -23.80 6.43 -5.73
C GLY A 478 -24.31 5.67 -4.51
N ALA A 479 -24.19 4.33 -4.44
CA ALA A 479 -24.79 3.48 -3.40
C ALA A 479 -24.13 3.60 -2.02
N GLY A 480 -23.19 4.52 -1.85
CA GLY A 480 -22.54 4.79 -0.58
C GLY A 480 -21.15 5.40 -0.73
N PRO A 481 -20.44 5.60 0.40
CA PRO A 481 -19.09 6.11 0.37
C PRO A 481 -18.11 5.08 -0.21
N ILE A 482 -17.02 5.59 -0.79
CA ILE A 482 -15.89 4.76 -1.19
C ILE A 482 -15.33 3.98 0.02
N PRO A 483 -14.91 2.70 -0.13
CA PRO A 483 -14.24 2.00 0.96
C PRO A 483 -13.01 2.74 1.49
N ALA A 484 -12.88 2.80 2.82
CA ALA A 484 -11.78 3.51 3.50
C ALA A 484 -10.39 3.04 3.06
N SER A 485 -10.22 1.74 2.80
CA SER A 485 -8.96 1.17 2.30
C SER A 485 -8.63 1.65 0.88
N GLN A 486 -9.65 1.82 0.04
CA GLN A 486 -9.49 2.24 -1.35
C GLN A 486 -9.06 3.71 -1.42
N ILE A 487 -9.73 4.62 -0.70
CA ILE A 487 -9.34 6.03 -0.67
C ILE A 487 -7.95 6.21 -0.03
N ALA A 488 -7.64 5.50 1.06
CA ALA A 488 -6.32 5.57 1.69
C ALA A 488 -5.20 5.09 0.75
N HIS A 489 -5.45 4.02 -0.02
CA HIS A 489 -4.51 3.55 -1.03
C HIS A 489 -4.37 4.55 -2.19
N ARG A 490 -5.49 5.12 -2.66
CA ARG A 490 -5.54 6.08 -3.77
C ARG A 490 -4.75 7.35 -3.44
N ILE A 491 -4.96 7.92 -2.25
CA ILE A 491 -4.21 9.07 -1.73
C ILE A 491 -2.71 8.77 -1.68
N GLY A 492 -2.31 7.65 -1.06
CA GLY A 492 -0.90 7.33 -0.93
C GLY A 492 -0.20 7.12 -2.28
N LYS A 493 -0.89 6.49 -3.25
CA LYS A 493 -0.40 6.37 -4.62
C LYS A 493 -0.30 7.73 -5.32
N ARG A 494 -1.28 8.62 -5.10
CA ARG A 494 -1.28 9.99 -5.65
C ARG A 494 -0.07 10.77 -5.14
N VAL A 495 0.12 10.84 -3.82
CA VAL A 495 1.24 11.58 -3.21
C VAL A 495 2.59 11.02 -3.69
N ARG A 496 2.77 9.70 -3.70
CA ARG A 496 4.00 9.08 -4.20
C ARG A 496 4.25 9.43 -5.67
N ARG A 497 3.21 9.44 -6.50
CA ARG A 497 3.34 9.75 -7.94
C ARG A 497 3.65 11.22 -8.19
N GLU A 498 3.00 12.14 -7.48
CA GLU A 498 3.10 13.58 -7.76
C GLU A 498 4.33 14.24 -7.11
N ILE A 499 4.75 13.76 -5.93
CA ILE A 499 5.84 14.39 -5.18
C ILE A 499 6.92 13.43 -4.70
N GLY A 500 6.75 12.13 -4.91
CA GLY A 500 7.76 11.13 -4.57
C GLY A 500 7.77 10.66 -3.12
N ILE A 501 6.83 11.12 -2.31
CA ILE A 501 6.79 10.86 -0.87
C ILE A 501 5.82 9.72 -0.55
N ASP A 502 6.26 8.80 0.32
CA ASP A 502 5.42 7.71 0.83
C ASP A 502 4.50 8.19 1.97
N MET A 503 3.40 8.83 1.59
CA MET A 503 2.40 9.34 2.53
C MET A 503 1.16 8.43 2.58
N ASN A 504 1.02 7.63 3.64
CA ASN A 504 -0.23 6.90 3.87
C ASN A 504 -1.23 7.77 4.67
N ALA A 505 -2.52 7.44 4.63
CA ALA A 505 -3.56 8.21 5.33
C ALA A 505 -3.30 8.37 6.85
N HIS A 506 -2.68 7.38 7.50
CA HIS A 506 -2.35 7.46 8.93
C HIS A 506 -1.16 8.40 9.20
N LEU A 507 -0.24 8.54 8.24
CA LEU A 507 0.94 9.38 8.36
C LEU A 507 0.59 10.86 8.40
N PHE A 508 -0.50 11.30 7.75
CA PHE A 508 -1.03 12.67 7.90
C PHE A 508 -1.36 13.02 9.37
N ARG A 509 -1.85 12.05 10.15
CA ARG A 509 -2.11 12.25 11.58
C ARG A 509 -0.82 12.47 12.36
N HIS A 510 0.23 11.70 12.04
CA HIS A 510 1.53 11.89 12.65
C HIS A 510 2.18 13.21 12.21
N PHE A 511 2.01 13.57 10.94
CA PHE A 511 2.48 14.83 10.38
C PHE A 511 1.86 16.02 11.12
N ALA A 512 0.54 16.05 11.29
CA ALA A 512 -0.14 17.13 11.99
C ALA A 512 0.39 17.34 13.42
N VAL A 513 0.59 16.25 14.18
CA VAL A 513 1.14 16.34 15.54
C VAL A 513 2.61 16.74 15.53
N MET A 514 3.43 16.19 14.62
CA MET A 514 4.83 16.57 14.50
C MET A 514 4.98 18.05 14.19
N THR A 515 4.24 18.56 13.21
CA THR A 515 4.25 19.98 12.84
C THR A 515 3.80 20.85 14.01
N TRP A 516 2.74 20.44 14.73
CA TRP A 516 2.26 21.17 15.90
C TRP A 516 3.28 21.21 17.04
N LEU A 517 3.84 20.06 17.43
CA LEU A 517 4.80 19.96 18.55
C LEU A 517 6.17 20.55 18.21
N ASN A 518 6.57 20.58 16.94
CA ASN A 518 7.78 21.29 16.53
C ASN A 518 7.63 22.81 16.71
N ALA A 519 6.44 23.36 16.46
CA ALA A 519 6.15 24.78 16.66
C ALA A 519 5.82 25.10 18.13
N HIS A 520 5.24 24.15 18.86
CA HIS A 520 4.82 24.31 20.26
C HIS A 520 5.27 23.11 21.10
N PRO A 521 6.59 23.02 21.45
CA PRO A 521 7.11 21.92 22.26
C PRO A 521 6.34 21.74 23.58
N GLY A 522 6.07 20.49 23.96
CA GLY A 522 5.32 20.19 25.20
C GLY A 522 3.78 20.36 25.11
N SER A 523 3.23 20.90 24.02
CA SER A 523 1.77 21.13 23.85
C SER A 523 0.99 19.84 23.51
N TYR A 524 1.15 18.78 24.31
CA TYR A 524 0.56 17.45 24.08
C TYR A 524 -0.97 17.40 24.19
N GLU A 525 -1.58 18.28 24.99
CA GLU A 525 -3.04 18.32 25.16
C GLU A 525 -3.74 18.83 23.88
N ALA A 526 -3.19 19.87 23.24
CA ALA A 526 -3.69 20.33 21.95
C ALA A 526 -3.57 19.23 20.87
N ALA A 527 -2.43 18.54 20.82
CA ALA A 527 -2.23 17.39 19.93
C ALA A 527 -3.22 16.24 20.21
N ARG A 528 -3.54 15.97 21.48
CA ARG A 528 -4.55 14.96 21.88
C ARG A 528 -5.93 15.33 21.37
N ARG A 529 -6.35 16.59 21.54
CA ARG A 529 -7.65 17.11 21.05
C ARG A 529 -7.72 17.07 19.52
N LEU A 530 -6.68 17.55 18.84
CA LEU A 530 -6.57 17.54 17.37
C LEU A 530 -6.75 16.13 16.78
N LEU A 531 -6.22 15.10 17.46
CA LEU A 531 -6.33 13.71 17.02
C LEU A 531 -7.58 12.97 17.52
N GLY A 532 -8.31 13.52 18.49
CA GLY A 532 -9.40 12.84 19.18
C GLY A 532 -8.94 11.60 19.97
N HIS A 533 -7.75 11.64 20.56
CA HIS A 533 -7.26 10.55 21.42
C HIS A 533 -7.97 10.56 22.77
N SER A 534 -8.30 9.36 23.28
CA SER A 534 -8.97 9.19 24.58
C SER A 534 -8.08 9.66 25.73
N GLU A 535 -6.84 9.16 25.74
CA GLU A 535 -5.88 9.39 26.80
C GLU A 535 -4.69 10.23 26.32
N ILE A 536 -4.22 11.14 27.18
CA ILE A 536 -3.01 11.93 26.91
C ILE A 536 -1.76 11.05 26.89
N SER A 537 -1.71 10.03 27.76
CA SER A 537 -0.61 9.06 27.85
C SER A 537 -0.34 8.36 26.52
N HIS A 538 -1.38 8.06 25.74
CA HIS A 538 -1.23 7.49 24.40
C HIS A 538 -0.57 8.48 23.42
N THR A 539 -0.91 9.77 23.50
CA THR A 539 -0.28 10.81 22.67
C THR A 539 1.19 11.00 23.06
N ILE A 540 1.50 11.12 24.36
CA ILE A 540 2.86 11.25 24.87
C ILE A 540 3.69 10.01 24.48
N ASN A 541 3.18 8.81 24.74
CA ASN A 541 3.89 7.57 24.40
C ASN A 541 4.21 7.46 22.92
N LEU A 542 3.35 7.98 22.03
CA LEU A 542 3.51 7.87 20.59
C LEU A 542 4.47 8.91 20.00
N TYR A 543 4.46 10.12 20.56
CA TYR A 543 5.12 11.30 19.97
C TYR A 543 6.28 11.87 20.80
N SER A 544 6.47 11.40 22.03
CA SER A 544 7.66 11.72 22.83
C SER A 544 8.92 11.44 22.02
N GLY A 545 9.85 12.40 22.07
CA GLY A 545 11.11 12.33 21.33
C GLY A 545 11.09 12.99 19.94
N LEU A 546 9.93 13.39 19.38
CA LEU A 546 9.91 14.16 18.12
C LEU A 546 10.38 15.60 18.30
N GLU A 547 10.14 16.18 19.47
CA GLU A 547 10.53 17.55 19.81
C GLU A 547 12.00 17.70 20.19
N VAL A 548 12.77 16.61 20.28
CA VAL A 548 14.20 16.67 20.68
C VAL A 548 14.97 17.62 19.77
N THR A 549 14.76 17.55 18.45
CA THR A 549 15.42 18.46 17.50
C THR A 549 15.04 19.92 17.75
N ALA A 550 13.77 20.20 18.03
CA ALA A 550 13.30 21.56 18.31
C ALA A 550 13.83 22.07 19.65
N ALA A 551 13.82 21.24 20.69
CA ALA A 551 14.36 21.56 22.01
C ALA A 551 15.87 21.81 21.96
N THR A 552 16.64 21.00 21.22
CA THR A 552 18.07 21.22 21.03
C THR A 552 18.36 22.51 20.26
N ARG A 553 17.56 22.84 19.23
CA ARG A 553 17.69 24.12 18.51
C ARG A 553 17.39 25.30 19.43
N ALA A 554 16.27 25.27 20.15
CA ALA A 554 15.91 26.33 21.09
C ALA A 554 16.98 26.53 22.17
N PHE A 555 17.59 25.44 22.67
CA PHE A 555 18.72 25.52 23.58
C PHE A 555 19.97 26.14 22.94
N SER A 556 20.31 25.77 21.71
CA SER A 556 21.42 26.39 20.96
C SER A 556 21.19 27.88 20.72
N ASP A 557 19.98 28.27 20.35
CA ASP A 557 19.61 29.68 20.13
C ASP A 557 19.70 30.47 21.44
N LEU A 558 19.24 29.90 22.55
CA LEU A 558 19.39 30.48 23.89
C LEU A 558 20.86 30.69 24.26
N VAL A 559 21.73 29.70 24.01
CA VAL A 559 23.17 29.79 24.27
C VAL A 559 23.81 30.88 23.39
N ASN A 560 23.41 30.99 22.12
CA ASN A 560 23.92 32.02 21.21
C ASN A 560 23.48 33.43 21.64
N ALA A 561 22.23 33.61 22.06
CA ALA A 561 21.74 34.89 22.59
C ALA A 561 22.55 35.34 23.82
N HIS A 562 22.95 34.42 24.71
CA HIS A 562 23.83 34.73 25.85
C HIS A 562 25.25 35.13 25.43
N LYS A 563 25.74 34.66 24.28
CA LYS A 563 27.05 35.07 23.73
C LYS A 563 26.99 36.47 23.13
N GLU A 564 25.87 36.81 22.48
CA GLU A 564 25.68 38.11 21.84
C GLU A 564 25.45 39.23 22.86
N GLY A 565 24.75 38.96 23.97
CA GLY A 565 24.54 39.94 25.06
C GLY A 565 25.78 40.24 25.92
N ARG A 566 26.96 39.70 25.59
CA ARG A 566 28.25 39.97 26.26
C ARG A 566 29.29 40.64 25.34
N ARG A 567 28.92 40.97 24.11
CA ARG A 567 29.66 41.91 23.25
C ARG A 567 29.02 43.28 23.35
#